data_AF-X0ZCB0-F1
#
_entry.id   AF-X0ZCB0-F1
#
_cell.length_a   1.000
_cell.length_b   1.000
_cell.length_c   1.000
_cell.angle_alpha   90.00
_cell.angle_beta   90.00
_cell.angle_gamma   90.00
#
_symmetry.space_group_name_H-M   'P 1'
#
loop_
_entity.id
_entity.type
_entity.pdbx_description
1 polymer ?
#
loop_
_entity_poly.entity_id
_entity_poly.type
_entity_poly.pdbx_seq_one_letter_code
_entity_poly.pdbx_strand_id
1 'polypeptide(L)'
;IFDFLNVGPAHFDALLGLIVSCIDFKKTSKIRTYLNELENLPQKYSSNKLNYYYKIAKAYYLKHSKSNGDIADARNLFKEIFEDSNVEFEKKTFAIINYCEIILKNWEPSNQYDNLDEVKKLTLILIENAKNAFSFLVLAQSYLILSNIAIIEGNINESLEFLLKAKTISENKNLNLQNKIKTIYSKITDSQRISELNILAINDLKQELSNMVLTRR
;
A
#
# COMPACT_ATOMS: atom_id res chain seq x y z
N ILE A 1 -43.69 -5.15 18.46
CA ILE A 1 -43.06 -4.13 17.59
C ILE A 1 -41.67 -3.94 18.17
N PHE A 2 -40.74 -4.80 17.74
CA PHE A 2 -39.34 -4.74 18.17
C PHE A 2 -38.62 -3.74 17.27
N ASP A 3 -38.01 -2.71 17.87
CA ASP A 3 -37.10 -1.77 17.21
C ASP A 3 -35.76 -2.45 16.83
N PHE A 4 -35.83 -3.41 15.90
CA PHE A 4 -34.67 -4.14 15.38
C PHE A 4 -33.87 -3.38 14.32
N LEU A 5 -34.04 -2.06 14.16
CA LEU A 5 -33.35 -1.28 13.12
C LEU A 5 -32.56 -0.08 13.66
N ASN A 6 -31.97 -0.23 14.85
CA ASN A 6 -30.67 0.40 15.13
C ASN A 6 -29.59 -0.34 14.32
N VAL A 7 -29.61 -0.13 13.01
CA VAL A 7 -28.57 -0.61 12.09
C VAL A 7 -27.34 0.28 12.35
N GLY A 8 -26.65 -0.01 13.45
CA GLY A 8 -25.55 0.81 13.99
C GLY A 8 -24.27 0.70 13.16
N PRO A 9 -23.13 1.20 13.70
CA PRO A 9 -21.81 1.15 13.05
C PRO A 9 -21.44 -0.23 12.45
N ALA A 10 -21.92 -1.32 13.08
CA ALA A 10 -21.71 -2.69 12.64
C ALA A 10 -22.18 -2.99 11.19
N HIS A 11 -23.24 -2.33 10.69
CA HIS A 11 -23.69 -2.54 9.31
C HIS A 11 -22.74 -1.93 8.29
N PHE A 12 -22.19 -0.76 8.62
CA PHE A 12 -21.19 -0.10 7.78
C PHE A 12 -19.89 -0.90 7.76
N ASP A 13 -19.45 -1.39 8.93
CA ASP A 13 -18.28 -2.26 9.04
C ASP A 13 -18.48 -3.56 8.24
N ALA A 14 -19.68 -4.16 8.31
CA ALA A 14 -20.01 -5.37 7.56
C ALA A 14 -19.98 -5.13 6.04
N LEU A 15 -20.61 -4.06 5.54
CA LEU A 15 -20.61 -3.74 4.11
C LEU A 15 -19.20 -3.42 3.60
N LEU A 16 -18.42 -2.66 4.36
CA LEU A 16 -17.02 -2.39 4.03
C LEU A 16 -16.21 -3.69 3.98
N GLY A 17 -16.34 -4.55 4.98
CA GLY A 17 -15.69 -5.85 5.04
C GLY A 17 -16.06 -6.76 3.86
N LEU A 18 -17.33 -6.76 3.45
CA LEU A 18 -17.81 -7.49 2.27
C LEU A 18 -17.20 -6.95 0.98
N ILE A 19 -17.11 -5.63 0.82
CA ILE A 19 -16.51 -5.01 -0.37
C ILE A 19 -15.02 -5.36 -0.46
N VAL A 20 -14.27 -5.20 0.64
CA VAL A 20 -12.84 -5.54 0.70
C VAL A 20 -12.64 -7.02 0.36
N SER A 21 -13.42 -7.91 0.99
CA SER A 21 -13.36 -9.35 0.72
C SER A 21 -13.70 -9.67 -0.74
N CYS A 22 -14.74 -9.07 -1.30
CA CYS A 22 -15.12 -9.27 -2.70
C CYS A 22 -13.99 -8.85 -3.66
N ILE A 23 -13.29 -7.75 -3.36
CA ILE A 23 -12.14 -7.29 -4.14
C ILE A 23 -10.97 -8.27 -4.02
N ASP A 24 -10.61 -8.66 -2.80
CA ASP A 24 -9.50 -9.59 -2.52
C ASP A 24 -9.71 -10.96 -3.18
N PHE A 25 -10.96 -11.45 -3.19
CA PHE A 25 -11.34 -12.70 -3.83
C PHE A 25 -11.77 -12.57 -5.30
N LYS A 26 -11.62 -11.38 -5.92
CA LYS A 26 -11.99 -11.10 -7.32
C LYS A 26 -13.46 -11.41 -7.66
N LYS A 27 -14.36 -11.31 -6.68
CA LYS A 27 -15.81 -11.50 -6.82
C LYS A 27 -16.50 -10.16 -7.10
N THR A 28 -16.53 -9.75 -8.36
CA THR A 28 -16.89 -8.37 -8.75
C THR A 28 -18.39 -8.08 -8.83
N SER A 29 -19.24 -9.10 -8.94
CA SER A 29 -20.67 -8.93 -9.28
C SER A 29 -21.50 -8.17 -8.24
N LYS A 30 -21.07 -8.15 -6.97
CA LYS A 30 -21.83 -7.51 -5.86
C LYS A 30 -21.23 -6.19 -5.35
N ILE A 31 -20.01 -5.83 -5.78
CA ILE A 31 -19.31 -4.66 -5.24
C ILE A 31 -20.10 -3.37 -5.48
N ARG A 32 -20.66 -3.19 -6.68
CA ARG A 32 -21.48 -2.01 -7.01
C ARG A 32 -22.74 -1.94 -6.17
N THR A 33 -23.39 -3.07 -5.92
CA THR A 33 -24.57 -3.14 -5.05
C THR A 33 -24.24 -2.67 -3.64
N TYR A 34 -23.14 -3.17 -3.05
CA TYR A 34 -22.72 -2.78 -1.70
C TYR A 34 -22.24 -1.32 -1.62
N LEU A 35 -21.55 -0.83 -2.66
CA LEU A 35 -21.15 0.59 -2.74
C LEU A 35 -22.37 1.51 -2.79
N ASN A 36 -23.36 1.18 -3.64
CA ASN A 36 -24.60 1.95 -3.73
C ASN A 36 -25.37 1.91 -2.41
N GLU A 37 -25.36 0.79 -1.70
CA GLU A 37 -25.96 0.70 -0.37
C GLU A 37 -25.24 1.65 0.61
N LEU A 38 -23.91 1.58 0.69
CA LEU A 38 -23.11 2.48 1.53
C LEU A 38 -23.33 3.97 1.22
N GLU A 39 -23.45 4.33 -0.06
CA GLU A 39 -23.66 5.72 -0.50
C GLU A 39 -25.00 6.30 -0.02
N ASN A 40 -26.04 5.46 0.04
CA ASN A 40 -27.39 5.89 0.38
C ASN A 40 -27.70 5.82 1.89
N LEU A 41 -26.81 5.22 2.69
CA LEU A 41 -27.01 5.12 4.14
C LEU A 41 -26.92 6.46 4.89
N PRO A 42 -26.02 7.42 4.60
CA PRO A 42 -25.93 8.69 5.32
C PRO A 42 -27.23 9.50 5.33
N GLN A 43 -28.05 9.41 4.27
CA GLN A 43 -29.37 10.05 4.19
C GLN A 43 -30.32 9.58 5.31
N LYS A 44 -30.08 8.40 5.87
CA LYS A 44 -30.91 7.80 6.92
C LYS A 44 -30.43 8.11 8.34
N TYR A 45 -29.21 8.59 8.52
CA TYR A 45 -28.54 8.61 9.84
C TYR A 45 -27.82 9.95 10.17
N SER A 46 -27.98 10.99 9.34
CA SER A 46 -27.60 12.39 9.63
C SER A 46 -26.23 12.61 10.30
N SER A 47 -25.20 11.84 9.91
CA SER A 47 -23.85 12.01 10.48
C SER A 47 -22.75 11.96 9.43
N ASN A 48 -21.87 12.96 9.47
CA ASN A 48 -20.69 13.08 8.61
C ASN A 48 -19.73 11.88 8.74
N LYS A 49 -19.75 11.19 9.89
CA LYS A 49 -18.95 9.98 10.15
C LYS A 49 -19.24 8.84 9.17
N LEU A 50 -20.47 8.74 8.65
CA LEU A 50 -20.88 7.67 7.75
C LEU A 50 -20.35 7.86 6.33
N ASN A 51 -19.96 9.09 5.98
CA ASN A 51 -19.37 9.40 4.69
C ASN A 51 -17.99 8.71 4.51
N TYR A 52 -17.23 8.50 5.60
CA TYR A 52 -15.91 7.87 5.49
C TYR A 52 -15.97 6.40 5.11
N TYR A 53 -17.00 5.66 5.53
CA TYR A 53 -17.17 4.26 5.14
C TYR A 53 -17.34 4.13 3.62
N TYR A 54 -18.20 4.96 3.05
CA TYR A 54 -18.36 5.03 1.60
C TYR A 54 -17.06 5.45 0.91
N LYS A 55 -16.39 6.52 1.39
CA LYS A 55 -15.12 6.99 0.80
C LYS A 55 -14.03 5.92 0.84
N ILE A 56 -13.86 5.22 1.96
CA ILE A 56 -12.89 4.12 2.10
C ILE A 56 -13.23 3.00 1.12
N ALA A 57 -14.48 2.54 1.09
CA ALA A 57 -14.91 1.47 0.20
C ALA A 57 -14.72 1.84 -1.27
N LYS A 58 -15.10 3.06 -1.66
CA LYS A 58 -14.94 3.60 -3.00
C LYS A 58 -13.47 3.73 -3.38
N ALA A 59 -12.64 4.31 -2.53
CA ALA A 59 -11.21 4.44 -2.75
C ALA A 59 -10.54 3.06 -2.91
N TYR A 60 -10.92 2.09 -2.07
CA TYR A 60 -10.37 0.75 -2.14
C TYR A 60 -10.79 0.02 -3.42
N TYR A 61 -12.04 0.20 -3.87
CA TYR A 61 -12.50 -0.29 -5.17
C TYR A 61 -11.72 0.34 -6.32
N LEU A 62 -11.61 1.67 -6.35
CA LEU A 62 -10.94 2.43 -7.40
C LEU A 62 -9.43 2.09 -7.49
N LYS A 63 -8.76 1.86 -6.36
CA LYS A 63 -7.35 1.43 -6.29
C LYS A 63 -7.07 0.14 -7.07
N HIS A 64 -8.07 -0.74 -7.19
CA HIS A 64 -7.97 -2.01 -7.90
C HIS A 64 -8.44 -1.92 -9.37
N SER A 65 -8.83 -0.72 -9.82
CA SER A 65 -9.12 -0.46 -11.24
C SER A 65 -7.86 -0.54 -12.10
N LYS A 66 -8.07 -0.67 -13.40
CA LYS A 66 -7.02 -0.54 -14.43
C LYS A 66 -6.85 0.90 -14.92
N SER A 67 -7.80 1.78 -14.61
CA SER A 67 -7.78 3.18 -15.05
C SER A 67 -6.85 4.00 -14.16
N ASN A 68 -5.90 4.73 -14.77
CA ASN A 68 -5.05 5.67 -14.04
C ASN A 68 -5.86 6.79 -13.38
N GLY A 69 -6.97 7.21 -13.99
CA GLY A 69 -7.89 8.19 -13.41
C GLY A 69 -8.51 7.67 -12.12
N ASP A 70 -9.02 6.44 -12.13
CA ASP A 70 -9.61 5.82 -10.93
C ASP A 70 -8.56 5.67 -9.81
N ILE A 71 -7.33 5.29 -10.16
CA ILE A 71 -6.24 5.17 -9.18
C ILE A 71 -5.89 6.54 -8.57
N ALA A 72 -5.88 7.60 -9.37
CA ALA A 72 -5.66 8.96 -8.88
C ALA A 72 -6.79 9.41 -7.94
N ASP A 73 -8.04 9.09 -8.29
CA ASP A 73 -9.21 9.36 -7.44
C ASP A 73 -9.14 8.58 -6.12
N ALA A 74 -8.73 7.31 -6.17
CA ALA A 74 -8.50 6.51 -4.97
C ALA A 74 -7.47 7.16 -4.05
N ARG A 75 -6.35 7.62 -4.61
CA ARG A 75 -5.29 8.32 -3.87
C ARG A 75 -5.82 9.56 -3.17
N ASN A 76 -6.57 10.40 -3.90
CA ASN A 76 -7.12 11.64 -3.36
C ASN A 76 -8.12 11.36 -2.23
N LEU A 77 -8.99 10.36 -2.39
CA LEU A 77 -9.92 9.95 -1.34
C LEU A 77 -9.19 9.44 -0.09
N PHE A 78 -8.17 8.59 -0.24
CA PHE A 78 -7.38 8.14 0.92
C PHE A 78 -6.68 9.30 1.62
N LYS A 79 -6.14 10.26 0.85
CA LYS A 79 -5.52 11.48 1.40
C LYS A 79 -6.50 12.29 2.23
N GLU A 80 -7.66 12.58 1.67
CA GLU A 80 -8.74 13.29 2.38
C GLU A 80 -9.10 12.58 3.70
N ILE A 81 -9.19 11.25 3.69
CA ILE A 81 -9.56 10.47 4.89
C ILE A 81 -8.50 10.60 5.99
N PHE A 82 -7.20 10.49 5.69
CA PHE A 82 -6.19 10.51 6.73
C PHE A 82 -5.83 11.92 7.22
N GLU A 83 -6.04 12.95 6.39
CA GLU A 83 -5.83 14.36 6.76
C GLU A 83 -6.96 14.90 7.66
N ASP A 84 -8.15 14.32 7.60
CA ASP A 84 -9.29 14.77 8.43
C ASP A 84 -9.12 14.39 9.90
N SER A 85 -9.01 15.39 10.78
CA SER A 85 -8.83 15.20 12.23
C SER A 85 -9.94 14.37 12.89
N ASN A 86 -11.15 14.35 12.33
CA ASN A 86 -12.33 13.69 12.89
C ASN A 86 -12.43 12.20 12.56
N VAL A 87 -11.57 11.69 11.68
CA VAL A 87 -11.55 10.26 11.32
C VAL A 87 -10.86 9.45 12.41
N GLU A 88 -11.49 8.33 12.77
CA GLU A 88 -10.98 7.38 13.77
C GLU A 88 -9.64 6.77 13.33
N PHE A 89 -8.81 6.45 14.32
CA PHE A 89 -7.42 6.06 14.13
C PHE A 89 -7.25 4.84 13.20
N GLU A 90 -8.11 3.83 13.33
CA GLU A 90 -8.09 2.62 12.52
C GLU A 90 -8.35 2.92 11.04
N LYS A 91 -9.32 3.81 10.78
CA LYS A 91 -9.71 4.26 9.44
C LYS A 91 -8.59 5.10 8.80
N LYS A 92 -7.97 6.00 9.59
CA LYS A 92 -6.77 6.74 9.16
C LYS A 92 -5.63 5.80 8.80
N THR A 93 -5.34 4.84 9.68
CA THR A 93 -4.28 3.86 9.47
C THR A 93 -4.49 3.07 8.17
N PHE A 94 -5.72 2.59 7.94
CA PHE A 94 -6.07 1.92 6.69
C PHE A 94 -5.88 2.83 5.47
N ALA A 95 -6.32 4.09 5.55
CA ALA A 95 -6.16 5.05 4.45
C ALA A 95 -4.69 5.36 4.15
N ILE A 96 -3.87 5.59 5.17
CA ILE A 96 -2.42 5.84 5.01
C ILE A 96 -1.75 4.66 4.32
N ILE A 97 -1.98 3.42 4.79
CA ILE A 97 -1.37 2.23 4.18
C ILE A 97 -1.74 2.13 2.70
N ASN A 98 -3.02 2.34 2.37
CA ASN A 98 -3.46 2.24 0.98
C ASN A 98 -2.93 3.38 0.10
N TYR A 99 -2.82 4.60 0.64
CA TYR A 99 -2.19 5.74 -0.03
C TYR A 99 -0.72 5.44 -0.35
N CYS A 100 0.06 4.99 0.64
CA CYS A 100 1.45 4.60 0.47
C CYS A 100 1.60 3.50 -0.60
N GLU A 101 0.75 2.47 -0.58
CA GLU A 101 0.77 1.40 -1.59
C GLU A 101 0.48 1.91 -3.01
N ILE A 102 -0.42 2.89 -3.18
CA ILE A 102 -0.69 3.50 -4.48
C ILE A 102 0.53 4.26 -4.99
N ILE A 103 1.13 5.09 -4.14
CA ILE A 103 2.33 5.86 -4.51
C ILE A 103 3.46 4.92 -4.92
N LEU A 104 3.78 3.94 -4.06
CA LEU A 104 4.91 3.03 -4.32
C LEU A 104 4.71 2.16 -5.57
N LYS A 105 3.47 1.81 -5.91
CA LYS A 105 3.17 1.01 -7.10
C LYS A 105 3.34 1.78 -8.40
N ASN A 106 3.04 3.08 -8.38
CA ASN A 106 3.09 3.96 -9.56
C ASN A 106 4.28 4.93 -9.52
N TRP A 107 5.24 4.68 -8.64
CA TRP A 107 6.39 5.55 -8.49
C TRP A 107 7.25 5.50 -9.75
N GLU A 108 7.57 6.68 -10.28
CA GLU A 108 8.53 6.87 -11.36
C GLU A 108 9.47 8.02 -10.98
N PRO A 109 10.79 7.92 -11.24
CA PRO A 109 11.74 8.97 -10.89
C PRO A 109 11.42 10.35 -11.50
N SER A 110 10.79 10.35 -12.68
CA SER A 110 10.38 11.55 -13.41
C SER A 110 9.09 12.18 -12.90
N ASN A 111 8.33 11.47 -12.06
CA ASN A 111 7.01 11.89 -11.66
C ASN A 111 7.08 12.73 -10.37
N GLN A 112 7.14 14.06 -10.54
CA GLN A 112 7.24 15.02 -9.44
C GLN A 112 6.01 15.03 -8.50
N TYR A 113 4.91 14.38 -8.89
CA TYR A 113 3.65 14.41 -8.15
C TYR A 113 3.59 13.45 -6.96
N ASP A 114 4.50 12.48 -6.87
CA ASP A 114 4.46 11.43 -5.84
C ASP A 114 5.69 11.51 -4.94
N ASN A 115 5.53 12.14 -3.77
CA ASN A 115 6.63 12.41 -2.85
C ASN A 115 6.96 11.19 -1.99
N LEU A 116 8.06 10.50 -2.31
CA LEU A 116 8.58 9.37 -1.54
C LEU A 116 8.89 9.76 -0.07
N ASP A 117 9.28 11.01 0.19
CA ASP A 117 9.52 11.50 1.56
C ASP A 117 8.22 11.58 2.37
N GLU A 118 7.10 11.93 1.73
CA GLU A 118 5.78 11.92 2.38
C GLU A 118 5.43 10.49 2.80
N VAL A 119 5.59 9.52 1.89
CA VAL A 119 5.38 8.09 2.19
C VAL A 119 6.28 7.63 3.34
N LYS A 120 7.56 8.02 3.33
CA LYS A 120 8.52 7.66 4.39
C LYS A 120 8.08 8.22 5.74
N LYS A 121 7.72 9.50 5.81
CA LYS A 121 7.22 10.17 7.04
C LYS A 121 5.95 9.51 7.56
N LEU A 122 4.97 9.28 6.70
CA LEU A 122 3.71 8.61 7.04
C LEU A 122 3.96 7.19 7.59
N THR A 123 4.90 6.47 6.99
CA THR A 123 5.26 5.11 7.41
C THR A 123 5.93 5.09 8.79
N LEU A 124 6.78 6.08 9.11
CA LEU A 124 7.37 6.21 10.44
C LEU A 124 6.30 6.47 11.52
N ILE A 125 5.32 7.33 11.21
CA ILE A 125 4.15 7.57 12.08
C ILE A 125 3.35 6.28 12.29
N LEU A 126 3.12 5.50 11.22
CA LEU A 126 2.45 4.20 11.35
C LEU A 126 3.21 3.24 12.26
N ILE A 127 4.54 3.19 12.18
CA ILE A 127 5.36 2.33 13.03
C ILE A 127 5.26 2.72 14.51
N GLU A 128 5.38 4.01 14.84
CA GLU A 128 5.24 4.47 16.22
C GLU A 128 3.87 4.13 16.78
N ASN A 129 2.82 4.46 16.04
CA ASN A 129 1.46 4.20 16.48
C ASN A 129 1.18 2.69 16.60
N ALA A 130 1.67 1.88 15.66
CA ALA A 130 1.51 0.43 15.70
C ALA A 130 2.24 -0.21 16.89
N LYS A 131 3.42 0.31 17.27
CA LYS A 131 4.12 -0.15 18.48
C LYS A 131 3.32 0.19 19.74
N ASN A 132 2.84 1.43 19.84
CA ASN A 132 2.07 1.89 21.01
C ASN A 132 0.73 1.14 21.15
N ALA A 133 0.07 0.84 20.03
CA ALA A 133 -1.19 0.12 20.00
C ALA A 133 -1.03 -1.42 19.95
N PHE A 134 0.21 -1.94 19.97
CA PHE A 134 0.51 -3.37 19.77
C PHE A 134 -0.13 -3.96 18.49
N SER A 135 -0.28 -3.14 17.44
CA SER A 135 -0.87 -3.53 16.16
C SER A 135 0.18 -4.19 15.26
N PHE A 136 0.39 -5.50 15.45
CA PHE A 136 1.40 -6.25 14.71
C PHE A 136 1.16 -6.29 13.20
N LEU A 137 -0.10 -6.25 12.76
CA LEU A 137 -0.43 -6.19 11.33
C LEU A 137 0.05 -4.88 10.69
N VAL A 138 -0.27 -3.75 11.31
CA VAL A 138 0.14 -2.42 10.83
C VAL A 138 1.66 -2.29 10.88
N LEU A 139 2.29 -2.80 11.93
CA LEU A 139 3.75 -2.80 12.07
C LEU A 139 4.43 -3.60 10.95
N ALA A 140 3.96 -4.82 10.66
CA ALA A 140 4.48 -5.63 9.57
C ALA A 140 4.27 -4.96 8.21
N GLN A 141 3.07 -4.44 7.94
CA GLN A 141 2.78 -3.73 6.69
C GLN A 141 3.66 -2.48 6.51
N SER A 142 3.92 -1.74 7.59
CA SER A 142 4.79 -0.56 7.54
C SER A 142 6.24 -0.94 7.18
N TYR A 143 6.75 -2.06 7.68
CA TYR A 143 8.05 -2.58 7.25
C TYR A 143 8.07 -3.03 5.79
N LEU A 144 6.96 -3.57 5.25
CA LEU A 144 6.87 -3.86 3.82
C LEU A 144 6.90 -2.56 2.98
N ILE A 145 6.30 -1.48 3.46
CA ILE A 145 6.36 -0.16 2.82
C ILE A 145 7.80 0.37 2.83
N LEU A 146 8.48 0.37 3.98
CA LEU A 146 9.91 0.76 4.06
C LEU A 146 10.81 -0.11 3.17
N SER A 147 10.54 -1.41 3.08
CA SER A 147 11.28 -2.31 2.19
C SER A 147 11.14 -1.90 0.72
N ASN A 148 9.94 -1.51 0.26
CA ASN A 148 9.77 -1.00 -1.11
C ASN A 148 10.42 0.37 -1.31
N ILE A 149 10.37 1.28 -0.33
CA ILE A 149 11.09 2.57 -0.38
C ILE A 149 12.58 2.32 -0.58
N ALA A 150 13.17 1.42 0.21
CA ALA A 150 14.59 1.09 0.11
C ALA A 150 14.96 0.48 -1.25
N ILE A 151 14.07 -0.32 -1.89
CA ILE A 151 14.29 -0.80 -3.27
C ILE A 151 14.33 0.38 -4.24
N ILE A 152 13.37 1.30 -4.14
CA ILE A 152 13.28 2.50 -4.99
C ILE A 152 14.54 3.38 -4.83
N GLU A 153 15.04 3.52 -3.62
CA GLU A 153 16.27 4.28 -3.31
C GLU A 153 17.57 3.52 -3.68
N GLY A 154 17.47 2.26 -4.15
CA GLY A 154 18.64 1.42 -4.47
C GLY A 154 19.34 0.78 -3.25
N ASN A 155 18.77 0.93 -2.05
CA ASN A 155 19.30 0.44 -0.79
C ASN A 155 18.87 -1.01 -0.52
N ILE A 156 19.36 -1.97 -1.33
CA ILE A 156 18.92 -3.37 -1.29
C ILE A 156 19.12 -4.05 0.08
N ASN A 157 20.25 -3.80 0.75
CA ASN A 157 20.51 -4.39 2.06
C ASN A 157 19.50 -3.91 3.11
N GLU A 158 19.21 -2.61 3.12
CA GLU A 158 18.20 -2.04 4.01
C GLU A 158 16.80 -2.60 3.70
N SER A 159 16.48 -2.77 2.41
CA SER A 159 15.24 -3.41 2.00
C SER A 159 15.08 -4.84 2.55
N LEU A 160 16.15 -5.63 2.53
CA LEU A 160 16.17 -6.99 3.10
C LEU A 160 15.98 -6.98 4.61
N GLU A 161 16.61 -6.04 5.32
CA GLU A 161 16.43 -5.90 6.78
C GLU A 161 14.96 -5.58 7.14
N PHE A 162 14.33 -4.65 6.42
CA PHE A 162 12.92 -4.35 6.63
C PHE A 162 12.02 -5.52 6.27
N LEU A 163 12.30 -6.22 5.16
CA LEU A 163 11.53 -7.39 4.75
C LEU A 163 11.63 -8.52 5.78
N LEU A 164 12.81 -8.74 6.37
CA LEU A 164 13.02 -9.72 7.43
C LEU A 164 12.19 -9.37 8.67
N LYS A 165 12.18 -8.10 9.10
CA LYS A 165 11.33 -7.63 10.21
C LYS A 165 9.85 -7.92 9.93
N ALA A 166 9.38 -7.59 8.73
CA ALA A 166 7.98 -7.85 8.34
C ALA A 166 7.65 -9.36 8.34
N LYS A 167 8.55 -10.19 7.79
CA LYS A 167 8.40 -11.65 7.75
C LYS A 167 8.34 -12.25 9.14
N THR A 168 9.28 -11.91 10.02
CA THR A 168 9.32 -12.41 11.39
C THR A 168 8.04 -12.06 12.16
N ILE A 169 7.54 -10.83 12.05
CA ILE A 169 6.28 -10.44 12.69
C ILE A 169 5.11 -11.24 12.10
N SER A 170 5.05 -11.38 10.77
CA SER A 170 4.00 -12.13 10.09
C SER A 170 3.94 -13.58 10.50
N GLU A 171 5.09 -14.24 10.62
CA GLU A 171 5.20 -15.65 11.04
C GLU A 171 4.80 -15.80 12.51
N ASN A 172 5.39 -15.00 13.40
CA ASN A 172 5.13 -15.09 14.85
C ASN A 172 3.68 -14.78 15.24
N LYS A 173 2.97 -13.99 14.41
CA LYS A 173 1.59 -13.56 14.67
C LYS A 173 0.57 -14.19 13.73
N ASN A 174 0.97 -15.19 12.93
CA ASN A 174 0.11 -15.89 11.97
C ASN A 174 -0.64 -14.93 11.03
N LEU A 175 0.02 -13.87 10.57
CA LEU A 175 -0.57 -12.89 9.66
C LEU A 175 -0.49 -13.38 8.21
N ASN A 176 -1.53 -13.09 7.44
CA ASN A 176 -1.59 -13.45 6.02
C ASN A 176 -0.88 -12.40 5.13
N LEU A 177 0.44 -12.30 5.23
CA LEU A 177 1.26 -11.39 4.40
C LEU A 177 2.25 -12.12 3.48
N GLN A 178 2.23 -13.45 3.44
CA GLN A 178 3.22 -14.27 2.73
C GLN A 178 3.33 -13.93 1.24
N ASN A 179 2.21 -13.67 0.58
CA ASN A 179 2.22 -13.29 -0.84
C ASN A 179 2.88 -11.93 -1.05
N LYS A 180 2.61 -10.92 -0.21
CA LYS A 180 3.24 -9.60 -0.29
C LYS A 180 4.75 -9.70 -0.05
N ILE A 181 5.15 -10.47 0.96
CA ILE A 181 6.56 -10.74 1.28
C ILE A 181 7.27 -11.39 0.08
N LYS A 182 6.68 -12.43 -0.51
CA LYS A 182 7.23 -13.12 -1.69
C LYS A 182 7.38 -12.19 -2.88
N THR A 183 6.38 -11.34 -3.15
CA THR A 183 6.44 -10.36 -4.24
C THR A 183 7.55 -9.32 -4.03
N ILE A 184 7.78 -8.86 -2.81
CA ILE A 184 8.87 -7.91 -2.54
C ILE A 184 10.22 -8.60 -2.67
N TYR A 185 10.34 -9.82 -2.13
CA TYR A 185 11.56 -10.62 -2.26
C TYR A 185 11.97 -10.83 -3.73
N SER A 186 11.02 -11.16 -4.62
CA SER A 186 11.32 -11.30 -6.05
C SER A 186 11.84 -10.00 -6.67
N LYS A 187 11.27 -8.84 -6.31
CA LYS A 187 11.77 -7.53 -6.78
C LYS A 187 13.21 -7.27 -6.35
N ILE A 188 13.57 -7.66 -5.12
CA ILE A 188 14.93 -7.53 -4.60
C ILE A 188 15.89 -8.39 -5.43
N THR A 189 15.55 -9.67 -5.64
CA THR A 189 16.38 -10.59 -6.45
C THR A 189 16.54 -10.10 -7.89
N ASP A 190 15.47 -9.60 -8.50
CA ASP A 190 15.53 -9.01 -9.85
C ASP A 190 16.46 -7.79 -9.88
N SER A 191 16.40 -6.93 -8.87
CA SER A 191 17.26 -5.74 -8.76
C SER A 191 18.74 -6.11 -8.60
N GLN A 192 19.05 -7.13 -7.80
CA GLN A 192 20.41 -7.66 -7.64
C GLN A 192 20.95 -8.21 -8.96
N ARG A 193 20.16 -9.02 -9.67
CA ARG A 193 20.54 -9.60 -10.97
C ARG A 193 20.84 -8.52 -12.01
N ILE A 194 20.05 -7.44 -12.05
CA ILE A 194 20.31 -6.30 -12.94
C ILE A 194 21.64 -5.62 -12.59
N SER A 195 21.92 -5.42 -11.30
CA SER A 195 23.19 -4.85 -10.84
C SER A 195 24.40 -5.70 -11.26
N GLU A 196 24.31 -7.02 -11.13
CA GLU A 196 25.38 -7.95 -11.54
C GLU A 196 25.64 -7.90 -13.05
N LEU A 197 24.58 -7.90 -13.86
CA LEU A 197 24.68 -7.80 -15.32
C LEU A 197 25.32 -6.47 -15.76
N ASN A 198 24.97 -5.37 -15.11
CA ASN A 198 25.58 -4.07 -15.41
C ASN A 198 27.08 -4.04 -15.08
N ILE A 199 27.51 -4.67 -13.98
CA ILE A 199 28.93 -4.77 -13.62
C ILE A 199 29.69 -5.58 -14.66
N LEU A 200 29.13 -6.70 -15.12
CA LEU A 200 29.72 -7.53 -16.17
C LEU A 200 29.89 -6.72 -17.47
N ALA A 201 28.83 -6.05 -17.93
CA ALA A 201 28.88 -5.21 -19.13
C ALA A 201 29.93 -4.09 -19.04
N ILE A 202 30.06 -3.44 -17.88
CA ILE A 202 31.08 -2.40 -17.66
C ILE A 202 32.49 -3.00 -17.72
N ASN A 203 32.70 -4.21 -17.19
CA ASN A 203 34.00 -4.86 -17.23
C ASN A 203 34.37 -5.29 -18.65
N ASP A 204 33.41 -5.79 -19.43
CA ASP A 204 33.61 -6.13 -20.84
C ASP A 204 34.02 -4.89 -21.65
N LEU A 205 33.31 -3.77 -21.47
CA LEU A 205 33.65 -2.49 -22.13
C LEU A 205 35.04 -1.98 -21.74
N LYS A 206 35.42 -2.11 -20.46
CA LYS A 206 36.78 -1.74 -20.00
C LYS A 206 37.85 -2.60 -20.66
N GLN A 207 37.59 -3.90 -20.82
CA GLN A 207 38.52 -4.82 -21.46
C GLN A 207 38.69 -4.50 -22.96
N GLU A 208 37.59 -4.25 -23.68
CA GLU A 208 37.63 -3.82 -25.08
C GLU A 208 38.42 -2.52 -25.26
N LEU A 209 38.17 -1.53 -24.40
CA LEU A 209 38.91 -0.26 -24.43
C LEU A 209 40.41 -0.46 -24.20
N SER A 210 40.79 -1.33 -23.25
CA SER A 210 42.19 -1.68 -22.99
C SER A 210 42.85 -2.31 -24.23
N ASN A 211 42.17 -3.25 -24.88
CA ASN A 211 42.67 -3.90 -26.10
C ASN A 211 42.83 -2.90 -27.27
N MET A 212 41.93 -1.93 -27.40
CA MET A 212 42.03 -0.86 -28.41
C MET A 212 43.22 0.08 -28.18
N VAL A 213 43.56 0.35 -26.92
CA VAL A 213 44.74 1.18 -26.59
C VAL A 213 46.04 0.43 -26.92
N LEU A 214 46.08 -0.88 -26.67
CA LEU A 214 47.26 -1.71 -26.94
C LEU A 214 47.54 -1.92 -28.44
N THR A 215 46.49 -1.98 -29.25
CA THR A 215 46.61 -2.18 -30.72
C THR A 215 46.96 -0.90 -31.50
N ARG A 216 46.95 0.27 -30.85
CA ARG A 216 47.33 1.57 -31.45
C ARG A 216 48.78 2.01 -31.17
N ARG A 217 49.56 1.20 -30.45
CA ARG A 217 51.00 1.39 -30.21
C ARG A 217 51.81 0.51 -31.15
#